data_AF-A0A6P1FDU7-F1
#
_entry.id   AF-A0A6P1FDU7-F1
#
_cell.length_a   1.000
_cell.length_b   1.000
_cell.length_c   1.000
_cell.angle_alpha   90.00
_cell.angle_beta   90.00
_cell.angle_gamma   90.00
#
_symmetry.space_group_name_H-M   'P 1'
#
loop_
_entity.id
_entity.type
_entity.pdbx_description
1 polymer ?
#
loop_
_entity_poly.entity_id
_entity_poly.type
_entity_poly.pdbx_seq_one_letter_code
_entity_poly.pdbx_strand_id
1 'polypeptide(L)'
;MKNQPQTDCSASTVDGGRASADQLALICATHRQDEPESFESDSDAAILAHVRNTLALPGEGGPGGFPVTDDGTAYAAALVALLTPARA
;
A
#
# COMPACT_ATOMS: atom_id res chain seq x y z
N MET A 1 -34.55 11.43 25.82
CA MET A 1 -33.49 10.44 26.13
C MET A 1 -32.42 10.50 25.05
N LYS A 2 -31.17 10.34 25.45
CA LYS A 2 -30.00 11.05 24.92
C LYS A 2 -28.96 10.02 24.48
N ASN A 3 -29.01 9.48 23.27
CA ASN A 3 -28.07 8.42 22.89
C ASN A 3 -27.57 8.61 21.44
N GLN A 4 -26.52 9.44 21.35
CA GLN A 4 -25.35 9.43 20.45
C GLN A 4 -25.52 8.90 19.01
N PRO A 5 -25.16 9.67 17.96
CA PRO A 5 -24.77 9.06 16.69
C PRO A 5 -23.42 8.37 16.90
N GLN A 6 -23.41 7.03 16.89
CA GLN A 6 -22.17 6.30 16.59
C GLN A 6 -21.79 6.66 15.16
N THR A 7 -20.87 7.62 15.03
CA THR A 7 -19.99 7.70 13.88
C THR A 7 -19.10 6.47 13.95
N ASP A 8 -19.64 5.36 13.45
CA ASP A 8 -18.85 4.17 13.20
C ASP A 8 -17.92 4.53 12.04
N CYS A 9 -16.73 5.01 12.37
CA CYS A 9 -15.62 5.14 11.43
C CYS A 9 -15.14 3.72 11.04
N SER A 10 -16.02 2.87 10.53
CA SER A 10 -15.64 1.68 9.77
C SER A 10 -15.44 2.06 8.31
N ALA A 11 -14.65 3.12 8.07
CA ALA A 11 -13.82 3.09 6.89
C ALA A 11 -12.66 2.19 7.29
N SER A 12 -12.57 1.00 6.70
CA SER A 12 -11.38 0.17 6.76
C SER A 12 -10.24 0.97 6.13
N THR A 13 -9.66 1.91 6.89
CA THR A 13 -8.46 2.64 6.51
C THR A 13 -7.41 1.58 6.36
N VAL A 14 -7.15 1.20 5.11
CA VAL A 14 -5.99 0.40 4.75
C VAL A 14 -4.83 1.15 5.37
N ASP A 15 -4.21 0.58 6.42
CA ASP A 15 -3.05 1.19 7.05
C ASP A 15 -2.11 1.55 5.92
N GLY A 16 -1.77 2.83 5.74
CA GLY A 16 -0.97 3.29 4.60
C GLY A 16 0.53 3.16 4.85
N GLY A 17 0.94 2.63 6.01
CA GLY A 17 2.26 2.93 6.53
C GLY A 17 2.46 4.45 6.59
N ARG A 18 3.58 4.94 6.05
CA ARG A 18 3.86 6.37 5.87
C ARG A 18 3.43 6.93 4.52
N ALA A 19 2.82 6.12 3.64
CA ALA A 19 2.45 6.58 2.30
C ALA A 19 1.29 7.59 2.35
N SER A 20 1.41 8.65 1.55
CA SER A 20 0.30 9.59 1.30
C SER A 20 -0.75 8.98 0.36
N ALA A 21 -1.95 9.58 0.30
CA ALA A 21 -3.00 9.15 -0.62
C ALA A 21 -2.55 9.14 -2.09
N ASP A 22 -1.77 10.14 -2.51
CA ASP A 22 -1.21 10.21 -3.87
C ASP A 22 -0.19 9.09 -4.13
N GLN A 23 0.60 8.71 -3.12
CA GLN A 23 1.53 7.59 -3.21
C GLN A 23 0.79 6.25 -3.31
N LEU A 24 -0.30 6.07 -2.55
CA LEU A 24 -1.14 4.88 -2.65
C LEU A 24 -1.79 4.78 -4.03
N ALA A 25 -2.33 5.89 -4.56
CA ALA A 25 -2.93 5.94 -5.88
C ALA A 25 -1.90 5.63 -6.99
N LEU A 26 -0.67 6.15 -6.86
CA LEU A 26 0.43 5.84 -7.77
C LEU A 26 0.74 4.34 -7.78
N ILE A 27 0.84 3.70 -6.61
CA ILE A 27 1.12 2.26 -6.52
C ILE A 27 0.04 1.45 -7.23
N CYS A 28 -1.23 1.75 -6.94
CA CYS A 28 -2.36 1.04 -7.55
C CYS A 28 -2.44 1.28 -9.07
N ALA A 29 -2.13 2.50 -9.54
CA ALA A 29 -2.12 2.79 -10.96
C ALA A 29 -0.99 2.03 -11.69
N THR A 30 0.22 2.01 -11.13
CA THR A 30 1.36 1.30 -11.72
C THR A 30 1.09 -0.20 -11.82
N HIS A 31 0.64 -0.86 -10.75
CA HIS A 31 0.33 -2.30 -10.79
C HIS A 31 -0.77 -2.65 -11.81
N ARG A 32 -1.79 -1.81 -11.97
CA ARG A 32 -2.82 -2.03 -13.00
C ARG A 32 -2.30 -1.86 -14.42
N GLN A 33 -1.30 -1.01 -14.64
CA GLN A 33 -0.69 -0.82 -15.95
C GLN A 33 0.30 -1.94 -16.28
N ASP A 34 1.10 -2.37 -15.31
CA ASP A 34 2.15 -3.37 -15.50
C ASP A 34 1.58 -4.80 -15.54
N GLU A 35 0.53 -5.07 -14.77
CA GLU A 35 -0.11 -6.38 -14.64
C GLU A 35 -1.64 -6.29 -14.73
N PRO A 36 -2.20 -5.84 -15.87
CA PRO A 36 -3.64 -5.62 -16.02
C PRO A 36 -4.44 -6.90 -15.82
N GLU A 37 -3.94 -8.05 -16.30
CA GLU A 37 -4.61 -9.35 -16.13
C GLU A 37 -4.73 -9.78 -14.66
N SER A 38 -3.83 -9.28 -13.79
CA SER A 38 -3.83 -9.58 -12.35
C SER A 38 -4.64 -8.58 -11.53
N PHE A 39 -4.69 -7.30 -11.93
CA PHE A 39 -5.17 -6.23 -11.05
C PHE A 39 -6.21 -5.26 -11.64
N GLU A 40 -6.62 -5.40 -12.91
CA GLU A 40 -7.54 -4.45 -13.56
C GLU A 40 -8.85 -4.26 -12.78
N SER A 41 -9.42 -5.35 -12.28
CA SER A 41 -10.68 -5.35 -11.51
C SER A 41 -10.48 -5.38 -9.99
N ASP A 42 -9.23 -5.44 -9.51
CA ASP A 42 -8.95 -5.52 -8.08
C ASP A 42 -9.14 -4.16 -7.40
N SER A 43 -9.65 -4.21 -6.17
CA SER A 43 -9.73 -3.02 -5.33
C SER A 43 -8.33 -2.52 -4.95
N ASP A 44 -8.18 -1.22 -4.71
CA ASP A 44 -6.91 -0.63 -4.23
C ASP A 44 -6.42 -1.34 -2.96
N ALA A 45 -7.32 -1.72 -2.05
CA ALA A 45 -6.97 -2.45 -0.83
C ALA A 45 -6.34 -3.83 -1.12
N ALA A 46 -6.83 -4.54 -2.14
CA ALA A 46 -6.29 -5.84 -2.55
C ALA A 46 -4.90 -5.69 -3.17
N ILE A 47 -4.70 -4.69 -4.02
CA ILE A 47 -3.40 -4.37 -4.62
C ILE A 47 -2.39 -4.00 -3.52
N LEU A 48 -2.75 -3.11 -2.61
CA LEU A 48 -1.86 -2.70 -1.51
C LEU A 48 -1.54 -3.86 -0.56
N ALA A 49 -2.49 -4.76 -0.29
CA ALA A 49 -2.23 -5.97 0.49
C ALA A 49 -1.29 -6.94 -0.25
N HIS A 50 -1.46 -7.10 -1.56
CA HIS A 50 -0.55 -7.88 -2.39
C HIS A 50 0.88 -7.33 -2.30
N VAL A 51 1.05 -6.01 -2.50
CA VAL A 51 2.36 -5.34 -2.42
C VAL A 51 3.04 -5.59 -1.08
N ARG A 52 2.30 -5.53 0.03
CA ARG A 52 2.85 -5.80 1.37
C ARG A 52 3.24 -7.24 1.62
N ASN A 53 2.51 -8.17 1.03
CA ASN A 53 2.79 -9.59 1.17
C ASN A 53 3.97 -10.03 0.29
N THR A 54 4.19 -9.33 -0.83
CA THR A 54 5.18 -9.70 -1.83
C THR A 54 6.49 -8.92 -1.69
N LEU A 55 6.43 -7.64 -1.33
CA LEU A 55 7.60 -6.75 -1.28
C LEU A 55 8.11 -6.52 0.15
N ALA A 56 9.43 -6.33 0.26
CA ALA A 56 10.13 -5.99 1.48
C ALA A 56 10.87 -4.65 1.34
N LEU A 57 11.21 -4.03 2.47
CA LEU A 57 12.04 -2.82 2.47
C LEU A 57 13.41 -3.08 1.79
N PRO A 58 14.04 -2.04 1.21
CA PRO A 58 15.37 -2.17 0.62
C PRO A 58 16.38 -2.74 1.63
N GLY A 59 17.07 -3.82 1.25
CA GLY A 59 18.03 -4.51 2.12
C GLY A 59 17.43 -5.48 3.15
N GLU A 60 16.11 -5.52 3.33
CA GLU A 60 15.38 -6.37 4.28
C GLU A 60 14.75 -7.62 3.61
N GLY A 61 15.17 -7.94 2.38
CA GLY A 61 14.63 -9.08 1.63
C GLY A 61 14.94 -10.42 2.31
N GLY A 62 13.92 -11.07 2.86
CA GLY A 62 13.96 -12.44 3.36
C GLY A 62 13.43 -13.47 2.35
N PRO A 63 13.47 -14.77 2.66
CA PRO A 63 12.90 -15.80 1.79
C PRO A 63 11.41 -15.53 1.54
N GLY A 64 11.06 -15.22 0.28
CA GLY A 64 9.68 -14.96 -0.15
C GLY A 64 9.29 -13.48 -0.26
N GLY A 65 10.12 -12.54 0.20
CA GLY A 65 9.91 -11.10 0.03
C GLY A 65 10.91 -10.51 -0.97
N PHE A 66 10.41 -9.85 -2.02
CA PHE A 66 11.27 -9.18 -2.99
C PHE A 66 11.63 -7.78 -2.47
N PRO A 67 12.92 -7.47 -2.26
CA PRO A 67 13.31 -6.14 -1.80
C PRO A 67 12.95 -5.10 -2.85
N VAL A 68 12.35 -3.99 -2.44
CA VAL A 68 12.14 -2.83 -3.31
C VAL A 68 13.50 -2.31 -3.78
N THR A 69 13.67 -2.16 -5.09
CA THR A 69 14.79 -1.43 -5.67
C THR A 69 14.55 0.06 -5.49
N ASP A 70 15.31 0.69 -4.59
CA ASP A 70 15.30 2.15 -4.45
C ASP A 70 16.14 2.78 -5.56
N ASP A 71 15.51 3.00 -6.71
CA ASP A 71 16.10 3.63 -7.89
C ASP A 71 15.93 5.16 -7.91
N GLY A 72 15.43 5.75 -6.82
CA GLY A 72 15.15 7.17 -6.69
C GLY A 72 13.87 7.65 -7.40
N THR A 73 13.07 6.74 -7.96
CA THR A 73 11.79 7.10 -8.58
C THR A 73 10.72 7.41 -7.54
N ALA A 74 9.71 8.18 -7.94
CA ALA A 74 8.53 8.44 -7.12
C ALA A 74 7.77 7.14 -6.75
N TYR A 75 7.82 6.15 -7.64
CA TYR A 75 7.23 4.83 -7.41
C TYR A 75 7.98 4.04 -6.34
N ALA A 76 9.31 3.95 -6.43
CA ALA A 76 10.13 3.32 -5.40
C ALA A 76 9.95 4.01 -4.02
N ALA A 77 9.93 5.35 -4.00
CA ALA A 77 9.66 6.11 -2.78
C ALA A 77 8.27 5.83 -2.20
N ALA A 78 7.24 5.66 -3.04
CA ALA A 78 5.90 5.28 -2.61
C ALA A 78 5.86 3.87 -2.00
N LEU A 79 6.51 2.89 -2.64
CA LEU A 79 6.62 1.51 -2.11
C LEU A 79 7.34 1.48 -0.76
N VAL A 80 8.45 2.20 -0.62
CA VAL A 80 9.17 2.31 0.65
C VAL A 80 8.30 2.98 1.72
N ALA A 81 7.56 4.03 1.38
CA ALA A 81 6.64 4.69 2.32
C ALA A 81 5.50 3.77 2.77
N LEU A 82 4.95 2.94 1.85
CA LEU A 82 3.89 1.97 2.14
C LEU A 82 4.36 0.87 3.11
N LEU A 83 5.58 0.38 2.91
CA LEU A 83 6.19 -0.70 3.69
C LEU A 83 6.79 -0.21 5.01
N THR A 84 7.06 1.09 5.13
CA THR A 84 7.54 1.69 6.39
C THR A 84 6.37 1.85 7.36
N PRO A 85 6.43 1.26 8.57
CA PRO A 85 5.36 1.41 9.55
C PRO A 85 5.06 2.88 9.87
N ALA A 86 3.78 3.23 9.92
CA ALA A 86 3.34 4.47 10.56
C ALA A 86 3.76 4.39 12.02
N ARG A 87 4.55 5.35 12.50
CA ARG A 87 5.03 5.31 13.89
C ARG A 87 3.81 5.44 14.81
N ALA A 88 3.65 4.49 15.74
CA ALA A 88 2.66 4.54 16.82
C ALA A 88 2.84 5.77 17.72
#